data_AF-A0A661U7N2-F1
#
_entry.id   AF-A0A661U7N2-F1
#
_cell.length_a   1.000
_cell.length_b   1.000
_cell.length_c   1.000
_cell.angle_alpha   90.00
_cell.angle_beta   90.00
_cell.angle_gamma   90.00
#
_symmetry.space_group_name_H-M   'P 1'
#
loop_
_entity.id
_entity.type
_entity.pdbx_description
1 polymer ?
#
loop_
_entity_poly.entity_id
_entity_poly.type
_entity_poly.pdbx_seq_one_letter_code
_entity_poly.pdbx_strand_id
1 'polypeptide(L)'
;MGSGERTLIIIFLFTLVLINPMIRGDGWGYFSHLRSMVVDFDLDYSNEYEHANPKFKETAGKLPPTELGRTRNVWPIGCSLLWMPFYIPTHLVITFLKALGFGISNDGYGLPYRISIALSSALIAFAGLFLSYRIASRLIDE
;
A
#
# COMPACT_ATOMS: atom_id res chain seq x y z
N MET A 1 -14.56 -24.65 -10.65
CA MET A 1 -13.44 -24.33 -9.76
C MET A 1 -12.81 -25.63 -9.29
N GLY A 2 -11.58 -25.90 -9.69
CA GLY A 2 -10.83 -27.13 -9.38
C GLY A 2 -10.52 -27.27 -7.88
N SER A 3 -10.11 -28.45 -7.44
CA SER A 3 -9.78 -28.71 -6.02
C SER A 3 -8.65 -27.80 -5.53
N GLY A 4 -7.59 -27.62 -6.32
CA GLY A 4 -6.46 -26.74 -5.94
C GLY A 4 -6.84 -25.26 -5.82
N GLU A 5 -7.70 -24.75 -6.70
CA GLU A 5 -8.22 -23.37 -6.62
C GLU A 5 -8.97 -23.13 -5.29
N ARG A 6 -9.79 -24.10 -4.87
CA ARG A 6 -10.52 -24.03 -3.58
C ARG A 6 -9.55 -24.04 -2.40
N THR A 7 -8.55 -24.92 -2.43
CA THR A 7 -7.52 -25.00 -1.39
C THR A 7 -6.76 -23.69 -1.25
N LEU A 8 -6.35 -23.07 -2.37
CA LEU A 8 -5.67 -21.77 -2.36
C LEU A 8 -6.53 -20.68 -1.71
N ILE A 9 -7.82 -20.61 -2.06
CA ILE A 9 -8.76 -19.63 -1.48
C ILE A 9 -8.90 -19.85 0.02
N ILE A 10 -9.09 -21.09 0.46
CA ILE A 10 -9.23 -21.41 1.89
C ILE A 10 -7.97 -21.00 2.66
N ILE A 11 -6.79 -21.38 2.16
CA ILE A 11 -5.51 -20.99 2.77
C ILE A 11 -5.39 -19.47 2.84
N PHE A 12 -5.71 -18.75 1.75
CA PHE A 12 -5.66 -17.30 1.73
C PHE A 12 -6.58 -16.66 2.78
N LEU A 13 -7.82 -17.13 2.92
CA LEU A 13 -8.74 -16.63 3.94
C LEU A 13 -8.19 -16.84 5.35
N PHE A 14 -7.56 -17.98 5.62
CA PHE A 14 -6.91 -18.23 6.90
C PHE A 14 -5.66 -17.38 7.11
N THR A 15 -4.94 -16.95 6.07
CA THR A 15 -3.77 -16.07 6.24
C THR A 15 -4.15 -14.60 6.42
N LEU A 16 -5.38 -14.19 6.11
CA LEU A 16 -5.83 -12.81 6.32
C LEU A 16 -5.69 -12.36 7.78
N VAL A 17 -5.90 -13.24 8.76
CA VAL A 17 -5.73 -12.90 10.19
C VAL A 17 -4.28 -12.66 10.59
N LEU A 18 -3.32 -13.06 9.74
CA LEU A 18 -1.88 -12.86 9.96
C LEU A 18 -1.37 -11.56 9.33
N ILE A 19 -2.21 -10.80 8.64
CA ILE A 19 -1.82 -9.54 8.01
C ILE A 19 -1.40 -8.53 9.07
N ASN A 20 -0.21 -7.97 8.90
CA ASN A 20 0.32 -6.92 9.76
C ASN A 20 0.30 -5.56 9.04
N PRO A 21 -0.51 -4.58 9.47
CA PRO A 21 -0.63 -3.27 8.85
C PRO A 21 0.53 -2.33 9.24
N MET A 22 1.76 -2.75 8.94
CA MET A 22 2.98 -1.96 9.18
C MET A 22 3.66 -1.55 7.88
N ILE A 23 3.99 -0.27 7.77
CA ILE A 23 4.83 0.27 6.69
C ILE A 23 6.29 0.21 7.15
N ARG A 24 7.13 -0.59 6.49
CA ARG A 24 8.53 -0.85 6.88
C ARG A 24 9.46 -0.81 5.68
N GLY A 25 10.74 -0.53 5.93
CA GLY A 25 11.77 -0.50 4.89
C GLY A 25 11.36 0.38 3.71
N ASP A 26 11.53 -0.15 2.50
CA ASP A 26 11.14 0.48 1.23
C ASP A 26 9.65 0.80 1.12
N GLY A 27 8.82 0.18 1.97
CA GLY A 27 7.39 0.48 2.10
C GLY A 27 7.09 1.97 2.24
N TRP A 28 7.97 2.73 2.92
CA TRP A 28 7.81 4.18 3.05
C TRP A 28 7.99 4.93 1.74
N GLY A 29 8.90 4.49 0.86
CA GLY A 29 9.09 5.10 -0.45
C GLY A 29 7.88 4.92 -1.36
N TYR A 30 7.35 3.69 -1.42
CA TYR A 30 6.11 3.39 -2.14
C TYR A 30 4.91 4.13 -1.55
N PHE A 31 4.81 4.17 -0.22
CA PHE A 31 3.71 4.83 0.48
C PHE A 31 3.73 6.34 0.30
N SER A 32 4.91 6.96 0.19
CA SER A 32 5.04 8.41 0.02
C SER A 32 4.29 8.89 -1.22
N HIS A 33 4.51 8.26 -2.37
CA HIS A 33 3.75 8.56 -3.60
C HIS A 33 2.23 8.48 -3.39
N LEU A 34 1.76 7.42 -2.73
CA LEU A 34 0.34 7.19 -2.51
C LEU A 34 -0.29 8.30 -1.66
N ARG A 35 0.32 8.60 -0.51
CA ARG A 35 -0.22 9.59 0.42
C ARG A 35 -0.15 11.00 -0.17
N SER A 36 0.99 11.42 -0.71
CA SER A 36 1.14 12.76 -1.27
C SER A 36 0.14 13.01 -2.40
N MET A 37 -0.09 12.02 -3.29
CA MET A 37 -1.07 12.15 -4.37
C MET A 37 -2.53 12.18 -3.88
N VAL A 38 -2.89 11.34 -2.90
CA VAL A 38 -4.31 11.16 -2.49
C VAL A 38 -4.75 12.15 -1.42
N VAL A 39 -3.84 12.53 -0.51
CA VAL A 39 -4.15 13.34 0.66
C VAL A 39 -3.69 14.78 0.46
N ASP A 40 -2.44 14.97 0.05
CA ASP A 40 -1.83 16.31 -0.05
C ASP A 40 -1.98 16.93 -1.46
N PHE A 41 -2.35 16.13 -2.45
CA PHE A 41 -2.49 16.50 -3.87
C PHE A 41 -1.22 17.11 -4.48
N ASP A 42 -0.06 16.63 -4.04
CA ASP A 42 1.23 17.04 -4.57
C ASP A 42 2.20 15.87 -4.75
N LEU A 43 3.43 16.20 -5.14
CA LEU A 43 4.56 15.27 -5.22
C LEU A 43 5.74 15.85 -4.42
N ASP A 44 5.44 16.38 -3.23
CA ASP A 44 6.44 16.75 -2.22
C ASP A 44 6.45 15.68 -1.13
N TYR A 45 7.58 14.99 -0.98
CA TYR A 45 7.72 13.88 -0.04
C TYR A 45 8.42 14.29 1.27
N SER A 46 8.63 15.59 1.52
CA SER A 46 9.34 16.09 2.71
C SER A 46 8.65 15.65 4.00
N ASN A 47 7.36 15.96 4.15
CA ASN A 47 6.50 15.51 5.24
C ASN A 47 6.45 13.97 5.38
N GLU A 48 6.49 13.25 4.26
CA GLU A 48 6.45 11.77 4.25
C GLU A 48 7.68 11.19 4.92
N TYR A 49 8.82 11.80 4.62
CA TYR A 49 10.10 11.38 5.17
C TYR A 49 10.20 11.82 6.62
N GLU A 50 9.63 12.97 6.99
CA GLU A 50 9.50 13.37 8.39
C GLU A 50 8.60 12.43 9.21
N HIS A 51 7.59 11.83 8.60
CA HIS A 51 6.73 10.87 9.29
C HIS A 51 7.32 9.45 9.33
N ALA A 52 8.27 9.13 8.44
CA ALA A 52 8.86 7.82 8.33
C ALA A 52 9.70 7.40 9.56
N ASN A 53 9.99 6.09 9.65
CA ASN A 53 10.86 5.59 10.71
C ASN A 53 12.31 6.09 10.54
N PRO A 54 13.10 6.24 11.63
CA PRO A 54 14.44 6.83 11.58
C PRO A 54 15.39 6.16 10.57
N LYS A 55 15.32 4.84 10.42
CA LYS A 55 16.18 4.08 9.49
C LYS A 55 15.88 4.43 8.04
N PHE A 56 14.61 4.61 7.70
CA PHE A 56 14.20 5.08 6.38
C PHE A 56 14.70 6.51 6.15
N LYS A 57 14.51 7.43 7.11
CA LYS A 57 15.00 8.81 7.01
C LYS A 57 16.50 8.88 6.74
N GLU A 58 17.29 8.09 7.48
CA GLU A 58 18.74 8.04 7.30
C GLU A 58 19.13 7.55 5.90
N THR A 59 18.44 6.53 5.39
CA THR A 59 18.73 5.96 4.09
C THR A 59 18.30 6.89 2.96
N ALA A 60 17.09 7.42 3.05
CA ALA A 60 16.50 8.27 2.02
C ALA A 60 17.10 9.69 2.03
N GLY A 61 17.52 10.20 3.19
CA GLY A 61 18.21 11.48 3.32
C GLY A 61 19.63 11.51 2.73
N LYS A 62 20.21 10.35 2.38
CA LYS A 62 21.47 10.27 1.62
C LYS A 62 21.27 10.51 0.12
N LEU A 63 20.03 10.51 -0.36
CA LEU A 63 19.73 10.77 -1.77
C LEU A 63 19.91 12.26 -2.07
N PRO A 64 20.59 12.63 -3.17
CA PRO A 64 20.64 14.02 -3.58
C PRO A 64 19.23 14.51 -3.93
N PRO A 65 18.91 15.79 -3.70
CA PRO A 65 17.62 16.35 -4.07
C PRO A 65 17.36 16.23 -5.59
N THR A 66 16.12 16.47 -5.99
CA THR A 66 15.80 16.65 -7.41
C THR A 66 16.43 17.93 -7.95
N GLU A 67 16.44 18.11 -9.27
CA GLU A 67 16.90 19.36 -9.89
C GLU A 67 16.11 20.59 -9.40
N LEU A 68 14.88 20.38 -8.93
CA LEU A 68 14.01 21.40 -8.35
C LEU A 68 14.22 21.60 -6.84
N GLY A 69 15.24 20.96 -6.24
CA GLY A 69 15.53 21.06 -4.81
C GLY A 69 14.58 20.28 -3.88
N ARG A 70 13.72 19.41 -4.43
CA ARG A 70 12.74 18.64 -3.65
C ARG A 70 13.31 17.32 -3.13
N THR A 71 12.69 16.80 -2.08
CA THR A 71 12.94 15.44 -1.57
C THR A 71 12.84 14.43 -2.71
N ARG A 72 13.91 13.69 -2.96
CA ARG A 72 13.95 12.70 -4.03
C ARG A 72 13.36 11.38 -3.54
N ASN A 73 12.38 10.86 -4.28
CA ASN A 73 11.84 9.52 -4.08
C ASN A 73 12.25 8.62 -5.24
N VAL A 74 13.12 7.63 -4.96
CA VAL A 74 13.66 6.70 -5.97
C VAL A 74 12.83 5.42 -6.12
N TRP A 75 11.83 5.21 -5.26
CA TRP A 75 11.01 4.01 -5.28
C TRP A 75 9.95 4.10 -6.39
N PRO A 76 9.73 3.03 -7.18
CA PRO A 76 8.81 3.07 -8.30
C PRO A 76 7.35 3.21 -7.83
N ILE A 77 6.57 3.99 -8.57
CA ILE A 77 5.17 4.33 -8.24
C ILE A 77 4.18 3.15 -8.35
N GLY A 78 4.59 2.03 -8.95
CA GLY A 78 3.69 0.91 -9.28
C GLY A 78 2.91 0.37 -8.08
N CYS A 79 3.57 0.16 -6.93
CA CYS A 79 2.89 -0.28 -5.70
C CYS A 79 1.83 0.72 -5.24
N SER A 80 2.13 2.01 -5.33
CA SER A 80 1.23 3.10 -4.96
C SER A 80 -0.04 3.06 -5.80
N LEU A 81 0.09 2.93 -7.12
CA LEU A 81 -1.06 2.83 -8.03
C LEU A 81 -1.93 1.60 -7.74
N LEU A 82 -1.31 0.46 -7.42
CA LEU A 82 -2.04 -0.75 -7.05
C LEU A 82 -2.81 -0.61 -5.73
N TRP A 83 -2.32 0.20 -4.80
CA TRP A 83 -3.00 0.48 -3.54
C TRP A 83 -4.12 1.54 -3.64
N MET A 84 -4.08 2.42 -4.64
CA MET A 84 -5.05 3.53 -4.80
C MET A 84 -6.52 3.09 -4.77
N PRO A 85 -6.96 2.01 -5.48
CA PRO A 85 -8.36 1.59 -5.47
C PRO A 85 -8.91 1.22 -4.09
N PHE A 86 -8.03 0.96 -3.10
CA PHE A 86 -8.41 0.65 -1.72
C PHE A 86 -8.20 1.85 -0.80
N TYR A 87 -7.10 2.57 -1.01
CA TYR A 87 -6.72 3.70 -0.17
C TYR A 87 -7.63 4.92 -0.36
N ILE A 88 -8.05 5.22 -1.59
CA ILE A 88 -8.96 6.35 -1.89
C ILE A 88 -10.31 6.17 -1.19
N PRO A 89 -11.04 5.04 -1.32
CA PRO A 89 -12.26 4.83 -0.55
C PRO A 89 -12.06 4.97 0.96
N THR A 90 -10.93 4.46 1.48
CA THR A 90 -10.58 4.60 2.89
C THR A 90 -10.46 6.08 3.28
N HIS A 91 -9.75 6.89 2.48
CA HIS A 91 -9.61 8.32 2.72
C HIS A 91 -10.95 9.07 2.68
N LEU A 92 -11.82 8.72 1.73
CA LEU A 92 -13.16 9.30 1.61
C LEU A 92 -14.02 8.99 2.83
N VAL A 93 -14.03 7.73 3.30
CA VAL A 93 -14.78 7.32 4.49
C VAL A 93 -14.27 8.03 5.73
N ILE A 94 -12.95 8.08 5.93
CA ILE A 94 -12.35 8.75 7.10
C ILE A 94 -12.61 10.27 7.08
N THR A 95 -12.53 10.89 5.91
CA THR A 95 -12.84 12.32 5.75
C THR A 95 -14.32 12.60 6.02
N PHE A 96 -15.22 11.74 5.54
CA PHE A 96 -16.65 11.83 5.81
C PHE A 96 -16.97 11.68 7.30
N LEU A 97 -16.41 10.67 7.97
CA LEU A 97 -16.58 10.47 9.41
C LEU A 97 -16.02 11.66 10.21
N LYS A 98 -14.86 12.21 9.84
CA LYS A 98 -14.34 13.42 10.46
C LYS A 98 -15.30 14.61 10.29
N ALA A 99 -15.92 14.76 9.11
CA ALA A 99 -16.92 15.79 8.86
C ALA A 99 -18.21 15.62 9.69
N LEU A 100 -18.56 14.38 10.08
CA LEU A 100 -19.64 14.08 11.02
C LEU A 100 -19.28 14.37 12.50
N GLY A 101 -18.07 14.88 12.78
CA GLY A 101 -17.62 15.23 14.12
C GLY A 101 -16.95 14.10 14.89
N PHE A 102 -16.68 12.95 14.25
CA PHE A 102 -15.85 11.93 14.88
C PHE A 102 -14.40 12.44 15.02
N GLY A 103 -13.82 12.30 16.21
CA GLY A 103 -12.46 12.76 16.55
C GLY A 103 -11.34 11.91 15.92
N ILE A 104 -11.41 11.64 14.62
CA ILE A 104 -10.45 10.83 13.88
C ILE A 104 -9.59 11.71 12.96
N SER A 105 -8.31 11.36 12.82
CA SER A 105 -7.42 12.04 11.88
C SER A 105 -7.61 11.50 10.46
N ASN A 106 -7.70 12.40 9.49
CA ASN A 106 -7.70 12.07 8.06
C ASN A 106 -6.35 12.35 7.38
N ASP A 107 -5.26 12.39 8.16
CA ASP A 107 -3.89 12.65 7.68
C ASP A 107 -3.31 11.56 6.76
N GLY A 108 -3.97 10.42 6.57
CA GLY A 108 -3.49 9.34 5.72
C GLY A 108 -2.53 8.33 6.36
N TYR A 109 -2.09 8.55 7.61
CA TYR A 109 -1.13 7.65 8.28
C TYR A 109 -1.78 6.67 9.26
N GLY A 110 -3.00 6.99 9.69
CA GLY A 110 -3.74 6.23 10.69
C GLY A 110 -3.91 4.73 10.39
N LEU A 111 -4.34 3.98 11.40
CA LEU A 111 -4.56 2.53 11.27
C LEU A 111 -5.48 2.12 10.10
N PRO A 112 -6.60 2.81 9.79
CA PRO A 112 -7.48 2.44 8.67
C PRO A 112 -6.73 2.41 7.33
N TYR A 113 -5.89 3.42 7.10
CA TYR A 113 -5.05 3.54 5.90
C TYR A 113 -4.04 2.39 5.78
N ARG A 114 -3.38 2.06 6.89
CA ARG A 114 -2.41 0.96 6.94
C ARG A 114 -3.07 -0.41 6.74
N ILE A 115 -4.27 -0.62 7.29
CA ILE A 115 -5.07 -1.84 7.03
C ILE A 115 -5.42 -1.93 5.56
N SER A 116 -5.87 -0.82 4.94
CA SER A 116 -6.18 -0.78 3.50
C SER A 116 -4.99 -1.18 2.64
N ILE A 117 -3.79 -0.68 2.94
CA ILE A 117 -2.55 -1.05 2.22
C ILE A 117 -2.20 -2.52 2.43
N ALA A 118 -2.30 -3.02 3.65
CA ALA A 118 -1.92 -4.40 3.96
C ALA A 118 -2.91 -5.40 3.33
N LEU A 119 -4.21 -5.12 3.39
CA LEU A 119 -5.25 -5.92 2.76
C LEU A 119 -5.13 -5.91 1.24
N SER A 120 -4.96 -4.73 0.62
CA SER A 120 -4.78 -4.63 -0.83
C SER A 120 -3.54 -5.38 -1.30
N SER A 121 -2.42 -5.28 -0.58
CA SER A 121 -1.21 -6.05 -0.87
C SER A 121 -1.46 -7.56 -0.85
N ALA A 122 -2.17 -8.05 0.18
CA ALA A 122 -2.51 -9.46 0.28
C ALA A 122 -3.43 -9.93 -0.87
N LEU A 123 -4.44 -9.13 -1.20
CA LEU A 123 -5.38 -9.41 -2.30
C LEU A 123 -4.69 -9.43 -3.67
N ILE A 124 -3.83 -8.44 -3.95
CA ILE A 124 -3.09 -8.35 -5.21
C ILE A 124 -2.09 -9.50 -5.34
N ALA A 125 -1.35 -9.80 -4.28
CA ALA A 125 -0.42 -10.93 -4.27
C ALA A 125 -1.15 -12.26 -4.49
N PHE A 126 -2.29 -12.45 -3.81
CA PHE A 126 -3.11 -13.64 -4.00
C PHE A 126 -3.69 -13.73 -5.41
N ALA A 127 -4.17 -12.62 -5.98
CA ALA A 127 -4.65 -12.60 -7.36
C ALA A 127 -3.55 -13.01 -8.34
N GLY A 128 -2.32 -12.50 -8.17
CA GLY A 128 -1.15 -12.91 -8.96
C GLY A 128 -0.85 -14.41 -8.83
N LEU A 129 -0.82 -14.93 -7.61
CA LEU A 129 -0.64 -16.37 -7.34
C LEU A 129 -1.75 -17.21 -7.98
N PHE A 130 -3.01 -16.82 -7.81
CA PHE A 130 -4.18 -17.53 -8.31
C PHE A 130 -4.20 -17.58 -9.84
N LEU A 131 -3.90 -16.46 -10.50
CA LEU A 131 -3.77 -16.42 -11.96
C LEU A 131 -2.61 -17.27 -12.45
N SER A 132 -1.46 -17.21 -11.76
CA SER A 132 -0.28 -18.01 -12.12
C SER A 132 -0.58 -19.51 -12.01
N TYR A 133 -1.25 -19.93 -10.92
CA TYR A 133 -1.73 -21.30 -10.74
C TYR A 133 -2.65 -21.73 -11.88
N ARG A 134 -3.64 -20.90 -12.24
CA ARG A 134 -4.57 -21.21 -13.34
C ARG A 134 -3.87 -21.40 -14.68
N ILE A 135 -2.91 -20.52 -15.00
CA ILE A 135 -2.15 -20.60 -16.25
C ILE A 135 -1.31 -21.88 -16.25
N ALA A 136 -0.59 -22.16 -15.16
CA ALA A 136 0.25 -23.34 -15.04
C ALA A 136 -0.56 -24.64 -15.15
N SER A 137 -1.71 -24.74 -14.49
CA SER A 137 -2.58 -25.93 -14.59
C SER A 137 -3.05 -26.16 -16.01
N ARG A 138 -3.46 -25.12 -16.74
CA ARG A 138 -3.88 -25.26 -18.14
C ARG A 138 -2.76 -25.74 -19.06
N LEU A 139 -1.53 -25.28 -18.84
CA LEU A 139 -0.38 -25.65 -19.68
C LEU A 139 0.15 -27.06 -19.42
N ILE A 140 -0.13 -27.64 -18.25
CA ILE A 140 0.33 -28.99 -17.87
C ILE A 140 -0.76 -30.05 -18.14
N ASP A 141 -2.04 -29.64 -18.11
CA ASP A 141 -3.16 -30.52 -18.46
C ASP A 141 -3.33 -30.69 -20.01
N GLU A 142 -2.52 -30.01 -20.83
CA GLU A 142 -2.34 -30.21 -22.29
C GLU A 142 -1.17 -31.16 -22.60
#